data_AF-A0A4Y2X6S6-F1
#
_entry.id   AF-A0A4Y2X6S6-F1
#
_cell.length_a   1.000
_cell.length_b   1.000
_cell.length_c   1.000
_cell.angle_alpha   90.00
_cell.angle_beta   90.00
_cell.angle_gamma   90.00
#
_symmetry.space_group_name_H-M   'P 1'
#
loop_
_entity.id
_entity.type
_entity.pdbx_description
1 polymer ?
#
loop_
_entity_poly.entity_id
_entity_poly.type
_entity_poly.pdbx_seq_one_letter_code
_entity_poly.pdbx_strand_id
1 'polypeptide(L)'
;MPRVDVLYNQLQKTRTDAALIRKQVIVFQQSLENERKRMDTVTKEISASCETSRNRKTENIHINRTVEAREICDIISNQVKERFCFISHYSAVSLLEAPKFQEYEKKFPTQILDQTTDVYCMLQKDRLKTELGVIFRRSDFRNMTGAISLLQFIIENNLQTTFSETYKL
;
A
#
# COMPACT_ATOMS: atom_id res chain seq x y z
N MET A 1 26.47 -5.01 -23.81
CA MET A 1 27.42 -5.87 -23.07
C MET A 1 26.56 -6.72 -22.14
N PRO A 2 26.26 -8.00 -22.46
CA PRO A 2 25.03 -8.65 -22.02
C PRO A 2 24.80 -8.64 -20.50
N ARG A 3 25.88 -8.75 -19.72
CA ARG A 3 25.82 -8.75 -18.25
C ARG A 3 25.51 -7.36 -17.66
N VAL A 4 26.00 -6.29 -18.29
CA VAL A 4 25.68 -4.91 -17.91
C VAL A 4 24.23 -4.59 -18.24
N ASP A 5 23.74 -5.08 -19.38
CA ASP A 5 22.34 -4.92 -19.80
C ASP A 5 21.39 -5.70 -18.87
N VAL A 6 21.78 -6.91 -18.43
CA VAL A 6 21.04 -7.68 -17.42
C VAL A 6 21.02 -6.96 -16.08
N LEU A 7 22.15 -6.42 -15.61
CA LEU A 7 22.24 -5.67 -14.37
C LEU A 7 21.40 -4.39 -14.43
N TYR A 8 21.49 -3.63 -15.53
CA TYR A 8 20.68 -2.44 -15.78
C TYR A 8 19.19 -2.75 -15.71
N ASN A 9 18.75 -3.80 -16.42
CA ASN A 9 17.36 -4.25 -16.40
C ASN A 9 16.90 -4.82 -15.04
N GLN A 10 17.82 -5.34 -14.22
CA GLN A 10 17.50 -5.78 -12.86
C GLN A 10 17.37 -4.59 -11.89
N LEU A 11 18.27 -3.61 -12.00
CA LEU A 11 18.26 -2.40 -11.16
C LEU A 11 17.10 -1.45 -11.50
N GLN A 12 16.67 -1.42 -12.76
CA GLN A 12 15.56 -0.58 -13.22
C GLN A 12 14.18 -1.19 -12.92
N LYS A 13 14.11 -2.48 -12.56
CA LYS A 13 12.85 -3.10 -12.12
C LYS A 13 12.49 -2.59 -10.72
N THR A 14 11.75 -1.49 -10.65
CA THR A 14 10.98 -1.13 -9.45
C THR A 14 9.81 -2.12 -9.33
N ARG A 15 10.10 -3.32 -8.83
CA ARG A 15 9.06 -4.29 -8.46
C ARG A 15 8.46 -3.87 -7.12
N THR A 16 7.64 -2.84 -7.18
CA THR A 16 6.98 -2.21 -6.04
C THR A 16 5.74 -3.02 -5.69
N ASP A 17 5.87 -4.22 -5.11
CA ASP A 17 4.71 -5.02 -4.70
C ASP A 17 3.93 -4.27 -3.61
N ALA A 18 2.78 -3.66 -3.93
CA ALA A 18 2.09 -2.93 -2.88
C ALA A 18 1.35 -3.78 -1.87
N ALA A 19 1.16 -5.08 -2.08
CA ALA A 19 0.74 -5.94 -0.99
C ALA A 19 1.86 -6.01 0.06
N LEU A 20 3.12 -6.15 -0.38
CA LEU A 20 4.29 -6.07 0.47
C LEU A 20 4.41 -4.68 1.12
N ILE A 21 4.31 -3.59 0.35
CA ILE A 21 4.46 -2.23 0.87
C ILE A 21 3.36 -1.91 1.88
N ARG A 22 2.10 -2.26 1.58
CA ARG A 22 0.99 -2.10 2.52
C ARG A 22 1.26 -2.85 3.82
N LYS A 23 1.72 -4.10 3.73
CA LYS A 23 2.08 -4.91 4.90
C LYS A 23 3.20 -4.24 5.70
N GLN A 24 4.25 -3.76 5.06
CA GLN A 24 5.37 -3.11 5.74
C GLN A 24 4.97 -1.78 6.37
N VAL A 25 4.13 -0.99 5.71
CA VAL A 25 3.57 0.26 6.26
C VAL A 25 2.73 -0.03 7.51
N ILE A 26 1.89 -1.07 7.50
CA ILE A 26 1.10 -1.47 8.68
C ILE A 26 2.03 -1.89 9.83
N VAL A 27 3.03 -2.72 9.56
CA VAL A 27 4.01 -3.18 10.58
C VAL A 27 4.77 -1.98 11.16
N PHE A 28 5.19 -1.04 10.31
CA PHE A 28 5.87 0.18 10.74
C PHE A 28 4.97 1.03 11.64
N GLN A 29 3.72 1.27 11.23
CA GLN A 29 2.75 2.04 12.02
C GLN A 29 2.48 1.40 13.38
N GLN A 30 2.33 0.07 13.43
CA GLN A 30 2.16 -0.66 14.69
C GLN A 30 3.39 -0.54 15.61
N SER A 31 4.58 -0.66 15.04
CA SER A 31 5.83 -0.52 15.78
C SER A 31 5.99 0.89 16.36
N LEU A 32 5.66 1.92 15.56
CA LEU A 32 5.71 3.32 15.99
C LEU A 32 4.69 3.61 17.11
N GLU A 33 3.47 3.08 16.99
CA GLU A 33 2.44 3.22 18.02
C GLU A 33 2.84 2.54 19.33
N ASN A 34 3.52 1.39 19.25
CA ASN A 34 4.05 0.71 20.42
C ASN A 34 5.14 1.53 21.11
N GLU A 35 6.09 2.09 20.35
CA GLU A 35 7.11 3.00 20.90
C GLU A 35 6.48 4.24 21.52
N ARG A 36 5.46 4.82 20.88
CA ARG A 36 4.68 5.94 21.41
C ARG A 36 4.06 5.62 22.77
N LYS A 37 3.40 4.46 22.89
CA LYS A 37 2.78 4.00 24.16
C LYS A 37 3.82 3.69 25.23
N ARG A 38 4.99 3.16 24.86
CA ARG A 38 6.10 2.92 25.82
C ARG A 38 6.54 4.23 26.49
N MET A 39 6.54 5.34 25.77
CA MET A 39 6.87 6.66 26.33
C MET A 39 5.85 7.13 27.38
N ASP A 40 4.56 6.77 27.25
CA ASP A 40 3.55 7.07 28.27
C ASP A 40 3.82 6.30 29.58
N THR A 41 4.29 5.05 29.48
CA THR A 41 4.69 4.25 30.65
C THR A 41 5.90 4.85 31.35
N VAL A 42 6.94 5.21 30.58
CA VAL A 42 8.16 5.85 31.13
C VAL A 42 7.84 7.17 31.81
N THR A 43 6.96 8.00 31.24
CA THR A 43 6.53 9.26 31.87
C THR A 43 5.86 9.00 33.23
N LYS A 44 4.97 8.00 33.31
CA LYS A 44 4.27 7.63 34.55
C LYS A 44 5.21 7.06 35.61
N GLU A 45 6.18 6.25 35.23
CA GLU A 45 7.20 5.71 36.14
C GLU A 45 8.13 6.81 36.68
N ILE A 46 8.51 7.78 35.85
CA ILE A 46 9.30 8.94 36.28
C ILE A 46 8.49 9.79 37.27
N SER A 47 7.22 10.09 36.97
CA SER A 47 6.38 10.86 37.91
C SER A 47 6.14 10.11 39.22
N ALA A 48 5.95 8.79 39.19
CA ALA A 48 5.72 7.96 40.39
C ALA A 48 6.98 7.83 41.27
N SER A 49 8.17 7.68 40.67
CA SER A 49 9.44 7.65 41.40
C SER A 49 9.81 9.00 42.01
N CYS A 50 9.40 10.10 41.39
CA CYS A 50 9.67 11.47 41.86
C CYS A 50 8.82 11.93 43.06
N GLU A 51 7.68 11.31 43.37
CA GLU A 51 6.93 11.61 44.62
C GLU A 51 7.80 11.43 45.89
N THR A 52 8.89 10.66 45.79
CA THR A 52 9.83 10.41 46.89
C THR A 52 11.07 11.31 46.90
N SER A 53 11.28 12.22 45.93
CA SER A 53 12.54 12.96 45.74
C SER A 53 12.35 14.44 45.36
N ARG A 54 13.05 15.36 46.04
CA ARG A 54 12.90 16.84 45.94
C ARG A 54 13.49 17.52 44.67
N ASN A 55 13.91 16.77 43.65
CA ASN A 55 14.64 17.33 42.49
C ASN A 55 13.75 17.68 41.27
N ARG A 56 12.96 18.75 41.40
CA ARG A 56 12.01 19.22 40.37
C ARG A 56 12.62 19.70 39.04
N LYS A 57 13.92 20.07 39.00
CA LYS A 57 14.57 20.58 37.76
C LYS A 57 14.87 19.48 36.74
N THR A 58 15.32 18.32 37.18
CA THR A 58 15.66 17.17 36.32
C THR A 58 14.40 16.51 35.74
N GLU A 59 13.32 16.50 36.51
CA GLU A 59 11.99 16.03 36.12
C GLU A 59 11.44 16.80 34.92
N ASN A 60 11.48 18.14 34.96
CA ASN A 60 11.00 18.99 33.86
C ASN A 60 11.76 18.72 32.54
N ILE A 61 13.06 18.42 32.60
CA ILE A 61 13.86 18.11 31.40
C ILE A 61 13.46 16.77 30.79
N HIS A 62 13.26 15.73 31.62
CA HIS A 62 12.80 14.43 31.14
C HIS A 62 11.38 14.49 30.59
N ILE A 63 10.47 15.17 31.27
CA ILE A 63 9.10 15.38 30.79
C ILE A 63 9.12 16.11 29.44
N ASN A 64 9.90 17.20 29.30
CA ASN A 64 9.97 17.95 28.05
C ASN A 64 10.51 17.08 26.90
N ARG A 65 11.58 16.31 27.13
CA ARG A 65 12.11 15.36 26.14
C ARG A 65 11.10 14.28 25.74
N THR A 66 10.28 13.82 26.68
CA THR A 66 9.28 12.78 26.41
C THR A 66 8.07 13.34 25.66
N VAL A 67 7.78 14.64 25.81
CA VAL A 67 6.80 15.37 24.99
C VAL A 67 7.35 15.60 23.58
N GLU A 68 8.58 16.08 23.44
CA GLU A 68 9.26 16.27 22.14
C GLU A 68 9.33 14.96 21.34
N ALA A 69 9.71 13.85 21.99
CA ALA A 69 9.76 12.54 21.33
C ALA A 69 8.38 12.05 20.89
N ARG A 70 7.31 12.40 21.61
CA ARG A 70 5.92 12.12 21.21
C ARG A 70 5.52 12.91 19.99
N GLU A 71 5.82 14.21 19.97
CA GLU A 71 5.56 15.06 18.80
C GLU A 71 6.28 14.53 17.55
N ILE A 72 7.53 14.09 17.69
CA ILE A 72 8.26 13.45 16.59
C ILE A 72 7.55 12.18 16.11
N CYS A 73 7.08 11.31 17.02
CA CYS A 73 6.32 10.12 16.65
C CYS A 73 5.02 10.46 15.92
N ASP A 74 4.31 11.51 16.37
CA ASP A 74 3.07 11.97 15.74
C ASP A 74 3.33 12.55 14.35
N ILE A 75 4.41 13.33 14.18
CA ILE A 75 4.85 13.84 12.87
C ILE A 75 5.19 12.69 11.93
N ILE A 76 5.99 11.71 12.37
CA ILE A 76 6.35 10.54 11.55
C ILE A 76 5.10 9.75 11.17
N SER A 77 4.18 9.53 12.12
CA SER A 77 2.93 8.81 11.88
C SER A 77 2.08 9.51 10.82
N ASN A 78 1.96 10.84 10.91
CA ASN A 78 1.23 11.64 9.92
C ASN A 78 1.91 11.60 8.55
N GLN A 79 3.24 11.71 8.49
CA GLN A 79 4.00 11.61 7.24
C GLN A 79 3.82 10.26 6.55
N VAL A 80 3.81 9.16 7.32
CA VAL A 80 3.54 7.82 6.77
C VAL A 80 2.12 7.75 6.21
N LYS A 81 1.12 8.23 6.96
CA LYS A 81 -0.28 8.24 6.48
C LYS A 81 -0.44 9.05 5.20
N GLU A 82 0.16 10.23 5.13
CA GLU A 82 0.08 11.12 3.98
C GLU A 82 0.79 10.54 2.75
N ARG A 83 2.03 10.05 2.90
CA ARG A 83 2.81 9.52 1.78
C ARG A 83 2.28 8.20 1.22
N PHE A 84 1.61 7.42 2.08
CA PHE A 84 1.14 6.09 1.73
C PHE A 84 -0.39 5.95 1.69
N CYS A 85 -1.14 7.06 1.75
CA CYS A 85 -2.59 7.03 1.58
C CYS A 85 -3.01 6.44 0.23
N PHE A 86 -2.16 6.61 -0.81
CA PHE A 86 -2.41 6.11 -2.16
C PHE A 86 -2.08 4.62 -2.38
N ILE A 87 -1.48 3.93 -1.40
CA ILE A 87 -1.21 2.48 -1.52
C ILE A 87 -2.50 1.71 -1.79
N SER A 88 -3.61 2.18 -1.26
CA SER A 88 -4.95 1.61 -1.46
C SER A 88 -5.31 1.51 -2.94
N HIS A 89 -4.98 2.53 -3.74
CA HIS A 89 -5.21 2.57 -5.20
C HIS A 89 -4.29 1.62 -5.98
N TYR A 90 -3.13 1.24 -5.43
CA TYR A 90 -2.24 0.30 -6.11
C TYR A 90 -2.88 -1.08 -6.32
N SER A 91 -3.87 -1.45 -5.50
CA SER A 91 -4.63 -2.69 -5.71
C SER A 91 -5.20 -2.78 -7.14
N ALA A 92 -5.70 -1.68 -7.69
CA ALA A 92 -6.17 -1.59 -9.08
C ALA A 92 -5.05 -1.91 -10.09
N VAL A 93 -3.88 -1.29 -9.90
CA VAL A 93 -2.70 -1.53 -10.74
C VAL A 93 -2.26 -2.99 -10.66
N SER A 94 -2.35 -3.61 -9.48
CA SER A 94 -2.01 -5.03 -9.28
C SER A 94 -2.96 -5.98 -10.02
N LEU A 95 -4.24 -5.62 -10.16
CA LEU A 95 -5.21 -6.41 -10.92
C LEU A 95 -4.92 -6.39 -12.42
N LEU A 96 -4.34 -5.30 -12.93
CA LEU A 96 -4.04 -5.09 -14.35
C LEU A 96 -2.58 -5.38 -14.71
N GLU A 97 -1.83 -6.05 -13.82
CA GLU A 97 -0.44 -6.44 -14.06
C GLU A 97 -0.38 -7.67 -14.98
N ALA A 98 -0.31 -7.44 -16.29
CA ALA A 98 -0.32 -8.49 -17.32
C ALA A 98 0.62 -9.69 -17.07
N PRO A 99 1.86 -9.52 -16.59
CA PRO A 99 2.73 -10.64 -16.22
C PRO A 99 2.13 -11.63 -15.21
N LYS A 100 1.18 -11.20 -14.37
CA LYS A 100 0.50 -12.03 -13.37
C LYS A 100 -0.79 -12.66 -13.87
N PHE A 101 -1.29 -12.33 -15.06
CA PHE A 101 -2.57 -12.83 -15.56
C PHE A 101 -2.64 -14.36 -15.63
N GLN A 102 -1.53 -15.03 -15.96
CA GLN A 102 -1.47 -16.49 -15.98
C GLN A 102 -1.56 -17.11 -14.58
N GLU A 103 -1.04 -16.42 -13.56
CA GLU A 103 -1.20 -16.81 -12.16
C GLU A 103 -2.65 -16.56 -11.71
N TYR A 104 -3.20 -15.39 -12.04
CA TYR A 104 -4.56 -14.99 -11.69
C TYR A 104 -5.64 -15.82 -12.36
N GLU A 105 -5.40 -16.32 -13.57
CA GLU A 105 -6.29 -17.28 -14.22
C GLU A 105 -6.42 -18.57 -13.40
N LYS A 106 -5.30 -19.09 -12.90
CA LYS A 106 -5.26 -20.32 -12.09
C LYS A 106 -5.82 -20.08 -10.69
N LYS A 107 -5.49 -18.94 -10.09
CA LYS A 107 -5.92 -18.54 -8.76
C LYS A 107 -6.35 -17.09 -8.78
N PHE A 108 -7.65 -16.89 -8.86
CA PHE A 108 -8.22 -15.54 -8.93
C PHE A 108 -7.82 -14.69 -7.70
N PRO A 109 -7.34 -13.45 -7.88
CA PRO A 109 -6.84 -12.61 -6.81
C PRO A 109 -7.98 -11.93 -6.03
N THR A 110 -8.84 -12.72 -5.38
CA THR A 110 -10.03 -12.22 -4.67
C THR A 110 -9.70 -11.15 -3.63
N GLN A 111 -8.60 -11.33 -2.88
CA GLN A 111 -8.19 -10.34 -1.88
C GLN A 111 -7.84 -8.99 -2.50
N ILE A 112 -7.22 -8.97 -3.69
CA ILE A 112 -6.87 -7.72 -4.38
C ILE A 112 -8.15 -7.08 -4.93
N LEU A 113 -9.06 -7.88 -5.50
CA LEU A 113 -10.37 -7.42 -5.96
C LEU A 113 -11.15 -6.75 -4.83
N ASP A 114 -11.23 -7.39 -3.66
CA ASP A 114 -11.93 -6.85 -2.49
C ASP A 114 -11.38 -5.48 -2.12
N GLN A 115 -10.06 -5.38 -2.01
CA GLN A 115 -9.37 -4.12 -1.69
C GLN A 115 -9.60 -3.03 -2.75
N THR A 116 -9.63 -3.40 -4.03
CA THR A 116 -9.93 -2.45 -5.09
C THR A 116 -11.36 -1.95 -5.00
N THR A 117 -12.34 -2.83 -4.76
CA THR A 117 -13.74 -2.42 -4.65
C THR A 117 -14.05 -1.62 -3.38
N ASP A 118 -13.30 -1.83 -2.30
CA ASP A 118 -13.40 -1.00 -1.09
C ASP A 118 -12.95 0.44 -1.35
N VAL A 119 -11.94 0.62 -2.22
CA VAL A 119 -11.38 1.94 -2.58
C VAL A 119 -12.22 2.62 -3.66
N TYR A 120 -12.68 1.86 -4.64
CA TYR A 120 -13.46 2.33 -5.77
C TYR A 120 -14.91 1.83 -5.64
N CYS A 121 -15.65 2.41 -4.69
CA CYS A 121 -17.01 1.99 -4.35
C CYS A 121 -18.03 2.11 -5.50
N MET A 122 -17.69 2.84 -6.56
CA MET A 122 -18.51 2.92 -7.77
C MET A 122 -18.45 1.65 -8.65
N LEU A 123 -17.50 0.74 -8.39
CA LEU A 123 -17.32 -0.47 -9.19
C LEU A 123 -18.24 -1.59 -8.73
N GLN A 124 -18.83 -2.28 -9.70
CA GLN A 124 -19.64 -3.47 -9.45
C GLN A 124 -18.73 -4.71 -9.36
N LYS A 125 -18.49 -5.16 -8.12
CA LYS A 125 -17.54 -6.25 -7.80
C LYS A 125 -17.70 -7.51 -8.64
N ASP A 126 -18.91 -8.06 -8.72
CA ASP A 126 -19.15 -9.33 -9.43
C ASP A 126 -18.98 -9.19 -10.95
N ARG A 127 -19.30 -8.00 -11.48
CA ARG A 127 -19.12 -7.68 -12.89
C ARG A 127 -17.64 -7.50 -13.21
N LEU A 128 -16.91 -6.72 -12.41
CA LEU A 128 -15.46 -6.56 -12.52
C LEU A 128 -14.74 -7.91 -12.43
N LYS A 129 -15.14 -8.78 -11.51
CA LYS A 129 -14.60 -10.14 -11.38
C LYS A 129 -14.75 -10.94 -12.67
N THR A 130 -15.91 -10.86 -13.30
CA THR A 130 -16.22 -11.58 -14.55
C THR A 130 -15.38 -11.02 -15.71
N GLU A 131 -15.33 -9.70 -15.83
CA GLU A 131 -14.53 -8.98 -16.84
C GLU A 131 -13.03 -9.33 -16.73
N LEU A 132 -12.45 -9.22 -15.52
CA LEU A 132 -11.07 -9.60 -15.23
C LEU A 132 -10.82 -11.09 -15.52
N GLY A 133 -11.79 -11.96 -15.23
CA GLY A 133 -11.71 -13.39 -15.56
C GLY A 133 -11.55 -13.65 -17.06
N VAL A 134 -12.21 -12.86 -17.91
CA VAL A 134 -12.03 -12.93 -19.38
C VAL A 134 -10.66 -12.40 -19.77
N ILE A 135 -10.24 -11.27 -19.18
CA ILE A 135 -8.95 -10.62 -19.46
C ILE A 135 -7.77 -11.55 -19.12
N PHE A 136 -7.82 -12.22 -17.97
CA PHE A 136 -6.74 -13.11 -17.54
C PHE A 136 -6.61 -14.37 -18.43
N ARG A 137 -7.71 -14.83 -19.02
CA ARG A 137 -7.76 -16.04 -19.86
C ARG A 137 -7.30 -15.81 -21.29
N ARG A 138 -7.68 -14.70 -21.91
CA ARG A 138 -7.41 -14.49 -23.35
C ARG A 138 -5.96 -14.07 -23.60
N SER A 139 -5.34 -14.70 -24.59
CA SER A 139 -3.97 -14.39 -25.03
C SER A 139 -3.80 -12.95 -25.50
N ASP A 140 -4.84 -12.37 -26.09
CA ASP A 140 -4.83 -11.01 -26.64
C ASP A 140 -4.39 -10.00 -25.57
N PHE A 141 -4.92 -10.15 -24.35
CA PHE A 141 -4.62 -9.26 -23.22
C PHE A 141 -3.32 -9.60 -22.50
N ARG A 142 -2.86 -10.85 -22.54
CA ARG A 142 -1.61 -11.28 -21.88
C ARG A 142 -0.37 -10.63 -22.48
N ASN A 143 -0.45 -10.31 -23.76
CA ASN A 143 0.66 -9.69 -24.49
C ASN A 143 0.64 -8.15 -24.36
N MET A 144 -0.42 -7.56 -23.80
CA MET A 144 -0.51 -6.12 -23.59
C MET A 144 0.30 -5.72 -22.36
N THR A 145 1.28 -4.84 -22.54
CA THR A 145 2.11 -4.34 -21.44
C THR A 145 1.47 -3.11 -20.80
N GLY A 146 0.85 -3.33 -19.63
CA GLY A 146 0.35 -2.26 -18.77
C GLY A 146 -1.09 -1.83 -19.05
N ALA A 147 -1.66 -1.09 -18.10
CA ALA A 147 -3.06 -0.68 -18.12
C ALA A 147 -3.42 0.26 -19.28
N ILE A 148 -2.47 1.09 -19.75
CA ILE A 148 -2.71 2.04 -20.85
C ILE A 148 -2.98 1.29 -22.17
N SER A 149 -2.19 0.28 -22.49
CA SER A 149 -2.39 -0.52 -23.71
C SER A 149 -3.73 -1.28 -23.67
N LEU A 150 -4.11 -1.78 -22.48
CA LEU A 150 -5.42 -2.40 -22.28
C LEU A 150 -6.57 -1.40 -22.49
N LEU A 151 -6.47 -0.20 -21.91
CA LEU A 151 -7.46 0.85 -22.07
C LEU A 151 -7.61 1.26 -23.53
N GLN A 152 -6.49 1.47 -24.23
CA GLN A 152 -6.48 1.82 -25.64
C GLN A 152 -7.14 0.71 -26.48
N PHE A 153 -6.82 -0.55 -26.22
CA PHE A 153 -7.48 -1.67 -26.89
C PHE A 153 -8.99 -1.71 -26.67
N ILE A 154 -9.45 -1.48 -25.44
CA ILE A 154 -10.89 -1.42 -25.11
C ILE A 154 -11.58 -0.30 -25.90
N ILE A 155 -10.93 0.86 -26.03
CA ILE A 155 -11.47 2.01 -26.77
C ILE A 155 -11.51 1.74 -28.27
N GLU A 156 -10.39 1.30 -28.86
CA GLU A 156 -10.24 1.06 -30.30
C GLU A 156 -11.20 -0.02 -30.82
N ASN A 157 -11.54 -1.00 -29.99
CA ASN A 157 -12.44 -2.09 -30.35
C ASN A 157 -13.90 -1.87 -29.90
N ASN A 158 -14.25 -0.68 -29.41
CA ASN A 158 -15.59 -0.33 -28.91
C ASN A 158 -16.11 -1.29 -27.81
N LEU A 159 -15.23 -1.73 -26.92
CA LEU A 159 -15.54 -2.70 -25.88
C LEU A 159 -15.92 -2.06 -24.53
N GLN A 160 -16.11 -0.74 -24.47
CA GLN A 160 -16.36 0.00 -23.23
C GLN A 160 -17.65 -0.46 -22.52
N THR A 161 -18.66 -0.91 -23.27
CA THR A 161 -19.89 -1.45 -22.68
C THR A 161 -19.72 -2.86 -22.15
N THR A 162 -18.85 -3.65 -22.79
CA THR A 162 -18.55 -5.05 -22.44
C THR A 162 -17.63 -5.12 -21.22
N PHE A 163 -16.57 -4.32 -21.22
CA PHE A 163 -15.61 -4.18 -20.12
C PHE A 163 -15.86 -2.91 -19.33
N SER A 164 -17.11 -2.67 -18.92
CA SER A 164 -17.50 -1.38 -18.34
C SER A 164 -16.90 -1.12 -16.98
N GLU A 165 -16.68 -2.15 -16.16
CA GLU A 165 -16.04 -1.97 -14.85
C GLU A 165 -14.54 -1.83 -14.99
N THR A 166 -13.92 -2.58 -15.90
CA THR A 166 -12.48 -2.48 -16.19
C THR A 166 -12.13 -1.16 -16.88
N TYR A 167 -13.03 -0.61 -17.69
CA TYR A 167 -12.87 0.70 -18.33
C TYR A 167 -12.95 1.87 -17.34
N LYS A 168 -13.77 1.73 -16.28
CA LYS A 168 -13.87 2.72 -15.20
C LYS A 168 -12.65 2.71 -14.28
N LEU A 169 -12.00 1.55 -14.15
CA LEU A 169 -10.84 1.31 -13.30
C LEU A 169 -9.57 1.91 -13.90
#